data_AF-A0A510IF00-F1
#
_entry.id   AF-A0A510IF00-F1
#
_cell.length_a   1.000
_cell.length_b   1.000
_cell.length_c   1.000
_cell.angle_alpha   90.00
_cell.angle_beta   90.00
_cell.angle_gamma   90.00
#
_symmetry.space_group_name_H-M   'P 1'
#
loop_
_entity.id
_entity.type
_entity.pdbx_description
1 polymer ?
#
loop_
_entity_poly.entity_id
_entity_poly.type
_entity_poly.pdbx_seq_one_letter_code
_entity_poly.pdbx_strand_id
1 'polypeptide(L)'
;MSTEQEINPVCEATIMNVPQLLSYLLNTGWVESNTYPNHYTKCGTRGLVAIDKTTGQAFIVEFVGDVPWSKIQSFEQFERDVSHLQ
;
A
#
# COMPACT_ATOMS: atom_id res chain seq x y z
N MET A 1 -14.25 -32.00 -32.20
CA MET A 1 -13.12 -32.16 -31.26
C MET A 1 -12.04 -31.22 -31.76
N SER A 2 -11.54 -30.22 -31.05
CA SER A 2 -11.77 -29.76 -29.69
C SER A 2 -11.55 -28.24 -29.66
N THR A 3 -12.24 -27.59 -28.74
CA THR A 3 -12.22 -26.15 -28.45
C THR A 3 -10.82 -25.61 -28.19
N GLU A 4 -10.43 -24.57 -28.93
CA GLU A 4 -9.31 -23.70 -28.57
C GLU A 4 -9.71 -22.97 -27.27
N GLN A 5 -9.00 -23.25 -26.18
CA GLN A 5 -9.15 -22.54 -24.92
C GLN A 5 -8.56 -21.13 -25.08
N GLU A 6 -9.43 -20.11 -25.09
CA GLU A 6 -9.03 -18.74 -24.79
C GLU A 6 -8.37 -18.71 -23.41
N ILE A 7 -7.07 -18.44 -23.42
CA ILE A 7 -6.30 -18.18 -22.21
C ILE A 7 -6.75 -16.79 -21.75
N ASN A 8 -7.65 -16.72 -20.77
CA ASN A 8 -7.96 -15.49 -20.08
C ASN A 8 -6.65 -14.80 -19.69
N PRO A 9 -6.39 -13.55 -20.09
CA PRO A 9 -5.30 -12.81 -19.50
C PRO A 9 -5.62 -12.70 -18.02
N VAL A 10 -4.78 -13.33 -17.20
CA VAL A 10 -4.76 -13.13 -15.75
C VAL A 10 -4.77 -11.64 -15.55
N CYS A 11 -5.87 -11.09 -15.05
CA CYS A 11 -6.02 -9.68 -14.76
C CYS A 11 -4.76 -9.25 -14.02
N GLU A 12 -3.94 -8.39 -14.62
CA GLU A 12 -2.78 -7.80 -13.96
C GLU A 12 -3.30 -7.26 -12.63
N ALA A 13 -2.85 -7.90 -11.54
CA ALA A 13 -3.17 -7.47 -10.20
C ALA A 13 -2.84 -5.98 -10.15
N THR A 14 -3.88 -5.18 -10.02
CA THR A 14 -3.87 -3.75 -10.28
C THR A 14 -2.73 -3.15 -9.47
N ILE A 15 -1.68 -2.68 -10.13
CA ILE A 15 -0.55 -2.07 -9.42
C ILE A 15 -1.05 -0.71 -8.96
N MET A 16 -1.22 -0.54 -7.65
CA MET A 16 -1.56 0.76 -7.08
C MET A 16 -0.58 1.83 -7.58
N ASN A 17 -1.13 2.93 -8.09
CA ASN A 17 -0.36 4.06 -8.55
C ASN A 17 0.14 4.89 -7.34
N VAL A 18 1.46 4.97 -7.16
CA VAL A 18 2.09 5.67 -6.03
C VAL A 18 1.66 7.14 -5.92
N PRO A 19 1.67 7.97 -7.00
CA PRO A 19 1.10 9.31 -6.97
C PRO A 19 -0.36 9.40 -6.46
N GLN A 20 -1.21 8.45 -6.86
CA GLN A 20 -2.59 8.40 -6.37
C GLN A 20 -2.66 8.04 -4.89
N LEU A 21 -1.86 7.06 -4.44
CA LEU A 21 -1.75 6.71 -3.02
C LEU A 21 -1.26 7.89 -2.19
N LEU A 22 -0.24 8.61 -2.65
CA LEU A 22 0.27 9.82 -1.98
C LEU A 22 -0.83 10.87 -1.80
N SER A 23 -1.58 11.13 -2.86
CA SER A 23 -2.71 12.06 -2.82
C SER A 23 -3.76 11.60 -1.81
N TYR A 24 -4.05 10.30 -1.78
CA TYR A 24 -4.99 9.71 -0.83
C TYR A 24 -4.53 9.87 0.63
N LEU A 25 -3.27 9.52 0.92
CA LEU A 25 -2.68 9.61 2.26
C LEU A 25 -2.76 11.04 2.80
N LEU A 26 -2.32 12.03 2.01
CA LEU A 26 -2.37 13.43 2.39
C LEU A 26 -3.81 13.93 2.63
N ASN A 27 -4.75 13.51 1.79
CA ASN A 27 -6.16 13.87 1.94
C ASN A 27 -6.86 13.20 3.13
N THR A 28 -6.32 12.08 3.62
CA THR A 28 -6.89 11.30 4.74
C THR A 28 -6.15 11.50 6.05
N GLY A 29 -5.32 12.55 6.14
CA GLY A 29 -4.66 12.98 7.37
C GLY A 29 -3.39 12.20 7.73
N TRP A 30 -2.84 11.44 6.79
CA TRP A 30 -1.48 10.94 6.90
C TRP A 30 -0.49 12.05 6.55
N VAL A 31 0.61 12.12 7.28
CA VAL A 31 1.68 13.12 7.11
C VAL A 31 3.01 12.42 6.95
N GLU A 32 3.91 13.02 6.16
CA GLU A 32 5.27 12.51 6.02
C GLU A 32 5.99 12.53 7.37
N SER A 33 6.69 11.44 7.68
CA SER A 33 7.42 11.28 8.93
C SER A 33 8.70 12.11 8.89
N ASN A 34 8.92 12.91 9.94
CA ASN A 34 10.19 13.62 10.14
C ASN A 34 11.34 12.67 10.54
N THR A 35 11.01 11.46 11.02
CA THR A 35 11.99 10.49 11.52
C THR A 35 12.36 9.47 10.45
N TYR A 36 11.38 9.01 9.67
CA TYR A 36 11.56 7.95 8.68
C TYR A 36 11.36 8.50 7.26
N PRO A 37 12.45 8.67 6.47
CA PRO A 37 12.34 9.20 5.11
C PRO A 37 11.40 8.37 4.24
N ASN A 38 10.55 9.02 3.45
CA ASN A 38 9.56 8.37 2.58
C ASN A 38 8.51 7.52 3.33
N HIS A 39 8.29 7.77 4.62
CA HIS A 39 7.25 7.11 5.40
C HIS A 39 6.14 8.09 5.72
N TYR A 40 4.89 7.63 5.74
CA TYR A 40 3.72 8.41 6.13
C TYR A 40 3.12 7.83 7.39
N THR A 41 2.75 8.70 8.33
CA THR A 41 2.19 8.34 9.64
C THR A 41 0.88 9.07 9.86
N LYS A 42 -0.02 8.47 10.65
CA LYS A 42 -1.29 9.09 11.06
C LYS A 42 -1.49 8.88 12.55
N CYS A 43 -1.93 9.93 13.24
CA CYS A 43 -2.23 9.85 14.67
C CYS A 43 -3.27 8.75 14.94
N GLY A 44 -3.01 7.90 15.93
CA GLY A 44 -3.90 6.79 16.31
C GLY A 44 -3.74 5.51 15.48
N THR A 45 -2.85 5.46 14.48
CA THR A 45 -2.54 4.22 13.75
C THR A 45 -1.24 3.60 14.27
N ARG A 46 -1.24 2.29 14.57
CA ARG A 46 -0.07 1.55 15.11
C ARG A 46 0.96 1.15 14.05
N GLY A 47 1.00 1.84 12.93
CA GLY A 47 1.94 1.59 11.84
C GLY A 47 2.12 2.81 10.94
N LEU A 48 2.93 2.62 9.91
CA LEU A 48 3.29 3.64 8.93
C LEU A 48 3.20 3.07 7.51
N VAL A 49 3.12 3.96 6.53
CA VAL A 49 3.17 3.60 5.11
C VAL A 49 4.52 3.99 4.55
N ALA A 50 5.34 3.00 4.19
CA ALA A 50 6.62 3.23 3.54
C ALA A 50 6.45 3.24 2.01
N ILE A 51 7.04 4.23 1.34
CA ILE A 51 7.01 4.33 -0.12
C ILE A 51 8.43 4.21 -0.68
N ASP A 52 8.64 3.15 -1.45
CA ASP A 52 9.85 2.98 -2.24
C ASP A 52 9.63 3.57 -3.64
N LYS A 53 10.16 4.77 -3.83
CA LYS A 53 10.10 5.51 -5.11
C LYS A 53 10.97 4.86 -6.20
N THR A 54 11.96 4.03 -5.85
CA THR A 54 12.85 3.37 -6.82
C THR A 54 12.16 2.20 -7.50
N THR A 55 11.40 1.42 -6.73
CA THR A 55 10.64 0.27 -7.24
C THR A 55 9.18 0.62 -7.56
N GLY A 56 8.72 1.82 -7.17
CA GLY A 56 7.33 2.24 -7.36
C GLY A 56 6.35 1.47 -6.48
N GLN A 57 6.78 1.08 -5.28
CA GLN A 57 6.00 0.23 -4.38
C GLN A 57 5.70 0.93 -3.06
N ALA A 58 4.60 0.51 -2.43
CA ALA A 58 4.22 0.99 -1.12
C ALA A 58 3.89 -0.18 -0.20
N PHE A 59 4.21 -0.01 1.08
CA PHE A 59 4.08 -1.04 2.10
C PHE A 59 3.49 -0.45 3.36
N ILE A 60 2.72 -1.26 4.09
CA ILE A 60 2.38 -0.98 5.48
C ILE A 60 3.44 -1.64 6.35
N VAL A 61 4.02 -0.88 7.28
CA VAL A 61 5.00 -1.36 8.25
C VAL A 61 4.38 -1.19 9.64
N GLU A 62 4.37 -2.26 10.42
CA GLU A 62 3.97 -2.21 11.82
C GLU A 62 5.11 -1.74 12.70
N PHE A 63 4.82 -0.99 13.77
CA PHE A 63 5.86 -0.63 14.75
C PHE A 63 6.43 -1.84 15.48
N VAL A 64 5.76 -2.98 15.45
CA VAL A 64 6.22 -4.22 16.08
C VAL A 64 7.05 -5.01 15.07
N GLY A 65 8.33 -4.67 14.95
CA GLY A 65 9.31 -5.53 14.26
C GLY A 65 9.98 -4.97 13.01
N ASP A 66 9.82 -3.68 12.69
CA ASP A 66 10.53 -2.95 11.61
C ASP A 66 10.45 -3.60 10.21
N VAL A 67 9.58 -4.60 10.02
CA VAL A 67 9.41 -5.35 8.77
C VAL A 67 8.08 -4.96 8.13
N PRO A 68 8.06 -4.71 6.80
CA PRO A 68 6.82 -4.55 6.05
C PRO A 68 5.83 -5.69 6.31
N TRP A 69 4.67 -5.34 6.85
CA TRP A 69 3.57 -6.26 7.12
C TRP A 69 2.85 -6.64 5.83
N SER A 70 2.49 -5.65 5.01
CA SER A 70 1.77 -5.90 3.75
C SER A 70 2.25 -4.99 2.62
N LYS A 71 2.23 -5.53 1.40
CA LYS A 71 2.40 -4.74 0.18
C LYS A 71 1.04 -4.20 -0.25
N ILE A 72 0.98 -2.90 -0.53
CA ILE A 72 -0.25 -2.26 -0.95
C ILE A 72 -0.47 -2.49 -2.45
N GLN A 73 -1.62 -3.09 -2.79
CA GLN A 73 -2.01 -3.37 -4.17
C GLN A 73 -3.24 -2.55 -4.60
N SER A 74 -4.15 -2.21 -3.69
CA SER A 74 -5.33 -1.38 -3.99
C SER A 74 -5.74 -0.54 -2.78
N PHE A 75 -6.65 0.43 -2.97
CA PHE A 75 -7.16 1.25 -1.87
C PHE A 75 -7.99 0.42 -0.91
N GLU A 76 -8.79 -0.53 -1.42
CA GLU A 76 -9.59 -1.44 -0.60
C GLU A 76 -8.71 -2.33 0.27
N GLN A 77 -7.58 -2.80 -0.27
CA GLN A 77 -6.63 -3.58 0.52
C GLN A 77 -5.95 -2.72 1.58
N PHE A 78 -5.55 -1.50 1.24
CA PHE A 78 -5.00 -0.55 2.18
C PHE A 78 -5.95 -0.26 3.35
N GLU A 79 -7.21 0.06 3.07
CA GLU A 79 -8.21 0.37 4.12
C GLU A 79 -8.45 -0.83 5.04
N ARG A 80 -8.48 -2.04 4.49
CA ARG A 80 -8.61 -3.28 5.26
C ARG A 80 -7.43 -3.48 6.21
N ASP A 81 -6.21 -3.32 5.71
CA ASP A 81 -4.98 -3.54 6.48
C ASP A 81 -4.79 -2.44 7.52
N VAL A 82 -5.08 -1.17 7.21
CA VAL A 82 -5.02 -0.08 8.18
C VAL A 82 -6.04 -0.25 9.29
N SER A 83 -7.24 -0.73 8.98
CA SER A 83 -8.27 -1.01 9.99
C SER A 83 -7.81 -2.06 11.02
N HIS A 84 -6.92 -2.97 10.64
CA HIS A 84 -6.31 -3.93 11.58
C HIS A 84 -5.35 -3.27 12.58
N LEU A 85 -4.76 -2.14 12.19
CA LEU A 85 -3.75 -1.41 12.97
C LEU A 85 -4.32 -0.35 13.92
N GLN A 86 -5.62 -0.04 13.83
CA GLN A 86 -6.31 0.84 14.77
C GLN A 86 -6.62 0.11 16.08
#